data_AF-A0AAF0QXW4-F1
#
_entry.id   AF-A0AAF0QXW4-F1
#
_cell.length_a   1.000
_cell.length_b   1.000
_cell.length_c   1.000
_cell.angle_alpha   90.00
_cell.angle_beta   90.00
_cell.angle_gamma   90.00
#
_symmetry.space_group_name_H-M   'P 1'
#
loop_
_entity.id
_entity.type
_entity.pdbx_description
1 polymer ?
#
loop_
_entity_poly.entity_id
_entity_poly.type
_entity_poly.pdbx_seq_one_letter_code
_entity_poly.pdbx_strand_id
1 'polypeptide(L)'
;MMSENMKVAKQELVVQENGKKEEDETIETEKRKLGGMKTMPFILANEVCDRFVGAGFHSNLITYLTQVLNVPLIKASNTLANFSGVSNFTPLIGALVADSFAGRFWTIIVASIIYEMVCLYSLSQTNQSIT
;
A
#
# COMPACT_ATOMS: atom_id res chain seq x y z
N MET A 1 -28.37 30.41 30.65
CA MET A 1 -27.66 29.15 30.99
C MET A 1 -28.05 27.96 30.11
N MET A 2 -29.33 27.55 29.98
CA MET A 2 -29.71 26.39 29.13
C MET A 2 -29.46 26.59 27.61
N SER A 3 -29.56 27.83 27.11
CA SER A 3 -29.43 28.14 25.67
C SER A 3 -27.98 28.20 25.16
N GLU A 4 -27.01 28.47 26.03
CA GLU A 4 -25.59 28.52 25.65
C GLU A 4 -24.99 27.12 25.52
N ASN A 5 -25.32 26.20 26.44
CA ASN A 5 -24.87 24.81 26.37
C ASN A 5 -25.40 24.08 25.12
N MET A 6 -26.57 24.50 24.61
CA MET A 6 -27.14 23.95 23.38
C MET A 6 -26.47 24.47 22.10
N LYS A 7 -25.83 25.66 22.16
CA LYS A 7 -25.01 26.17 21.06
C LYS A 7 -23.65 25.47 21.01
N VAL A 8 -23.05 25.20 22.17
CA VAL A 8 -21.79 24.46 22.29
C VAL A 8 -21.96 23.01 21.79
N ALA A 9 -23.03 22.31 22.16
CA ALA A 9 -23.30 20.96 21.67
C ALA A 9 -23.53 20.90 20.15
N LYS A 10 -24.16 21.93 19.57
CA LYS A 10 -24.29 22.03 18.11
C LYS A 10 -22.94 22.29 17.42
N GLN A 11 -22.03 22.99 18.07
CA GLN A 11 -20.72 23.30 17.52
C GLN A 11 -19.80 22.07 17.56
N GLU A 12 -19.86 21.25 18.63
CA GLU A 12 -19.11 19.98 18.69
C GLU A 12 -19.63 18.93 17.70
N LEU A 13 -20.94 18.88 17.45
CA LEU A 13 -21.52 18.02 16.41
C LEU A 13 -21.08 18.46 15.00
N VAL A 14 -20.98 19.76 14.75
CA VAL A 14 -20.47 20.29 13.46
C VAL A 14 -18.96 20.05 13.32
N VAL A 15 -18.19 20.12 14.41
CA VAL A 15 -16.75 19.82 14.40
C VAL A 15 -16.49 18.31 14.19
N GLN A 16 -17.30 17.41 14.78
CA GLN A 16 -17.17 15.97 14.55
C GLN A 16 -17.67 15.52 13.16
N GLU A 17 -18.69 16.18 12.60
CA GLU A 17 -19.12 15.92 11.21
C GLU A 17 -18.09 16.41 10.19
N ASN A 18 -17.31 17.45 10.53
CA ASN A 18 -16.22 17.94 9.69
C ASN A 18 -14.95 17.08 9.83
N GLY A 19 -14.62 16.63 11.04
CA GLY A 19 -13.43 15.80 11.31
C GLY A 19 -13.49 14.37 10.76
N LYS A 20 -14.69 13.86 10.41
CA LYS A 20 -14.83 12.53 9.80
C LYS A 20 -14.79 12.54 8.26
N LYS A 21 -14.69 13.71 7.63
CA LYS A 21 -14.62 13.86 6.17
C LYS A 21 -13.18 13.85 5.63
N GLU A 22 -12.16 13.93 6.48
CA GLU A 22 -10.75 14.03 6.04
C GLU A 22 -10.02 12.67 5.88
N GLU A 23 -10.61 11.53 6.25
CA GLU A 23 -10.01 10.18 6.03
C GLU A 23 -10.61 9.41 4.83
N ASP A 24 -11.55 9.99 4.08
CA ASP A 24 -12.10 9.42 2.82
C ASP A 24 -11.75 10.28 1.60
N GLU A 25 -10.64 11.03 1.65
CA GLU A 25 -10.03 11.62 0.46
C GLU A 25 -8.94 10.69 -0.08
N THR A 26 -9.34 9.66 -0.82
CA THR A 26 -8.63 9.34 -2.07
C THR A 26 -9.52 8.89 -3.22
N ILE A 27 -10.83 9.18 -3.18
CA ILE A 27 -11.63 9.33 -4.39
C ILE A 27 -12.57 10.52 -4.21
N GLU A 28 -12.01 11.73 -4.26
CA GLU A 28 -12.78 12.89 -4.69
C GLU A 28 -13.35 12.57 -6.09
N THR A 29 -14.60 12.14 -6.11
CA THR A 29 -15.35 11.94 -7.35
C THR A 29 -15.78 13.32 -7.83
N GLU A 30 -14.83 14.09 -8.35
CA GLU A 30 -15.15 15.04 -9.41
C GLU A 30 -16.04 14.28 -10.39
N LYS A 31 -17.20 14.84 -10.76
CA LYS A 31 -18.06 14.28 -11.82
C LYS A 31 -17.33 14.41 -13.15
N ARG A 32 -16.25 13.64 -13.35
CA ARG A 32 -15.58 13.47 -14.62
C ARG A 32 -16.63 12.93 -15.58
N LYS A 33 -16.78 13.55 -16.75
CA LYS A 33 -17.58 12.98 -17.84
C LYS A 33 -17.09 11.55 -18.05
N LEU A 34 -17.85 10.56 -17.57
CA LEU A 34 -17.48 9.16 -17.73
C LEU A 34 -17.44 8.88 -19.22
N GLY A 35 -16.24 8.70 -19.76
CA GLY A 35 -16.01 8.35 -21.16
C GLY A 35 -16.44 6.91 -21.43
N GLY A 36 -17.66 6.52 -21.08
CA GLY A 36 -18.08 5.13 -20.96
C GLY A 36 -17.84 4.33 -22.23
N MET A 37 -18.24 4.86 -23.40
CA MET A 37 -18.14 4.12 -24.65
C MET A 37 -16.72 3.97 -25.20
N LYS A 38 -15.85 4.97 -25.01
CA LYS A 38 -14.45 4.91 -25.50
C LYS A 38 -13.55 4.16 -24.53
N THR A 39 -13.82 4.20 -23.22
CA THR A 39 -12.97 3.57 -22.19
C THR A 39 -13.33 2.09 -21.99
N MET A 40 -14.59 1.70 -22.24
CA MET A 40 -15.07 0.32 -22.12
C MET A 40 -14.22 -0.72 -22.89
N PRO A 41 -13.86 -0.55 -24.18
CA PRO A 41 -13.05 -1.54 -24.87
C PRO A 41 -11.63 -1.66 -24.29
N PHE A 42 -11.06 -0.59 -23.71
CA PHE A 42 -9.74 -0.66 -23.08
C PHE A 42 -9.76 -1.46 -21.78
N ILE A 43 -10.79 -1.25 -20.92
CA ILE A 43 -10.96 -2.06 -19.70
C ILE A 43 -11.19 -3.53 -20.06
N LEU A 44 -12.06 -3.79 -21.04
CA LEU A 44 -12.36 -5.16 -21.47
C LEU A 44 -11.12 -5.86 -22.04
N ALA A 45 -10.35 -5.16 -22.89
CA ALA A 45 -9.10 -5.70 -23.43
C ALA A 45 -8.08 -6.00 -22.32
N ASN A 46 -8.00 -5.15 -21.29
CA ASN A 46 -7.13 -5.40 -20.14
C ASN A 46 -7.56 -6.65 -19.36
N GLU A 47 -8.85 -6.79 -19.07
CA GLU A 47 -9.38 -7.98 -18.37
C GLU A 47 -9.16 -9.27 -19.19
N VAL A 48 -9.45 -9.22 -20.50
CA VAL A 48 -9.23 -10.37 -21.39
C VAL A 48 -7.74 -10.72 -21.47
N CYS A 49 -6.86 -9.72 -21.55
CA CYS A 49 -5.42 -9.92 -21.54
C CYS A 49 -4.95 -10.57 -20.23
N ASP A 50 -5.41 -10.08 -19.08
CA ASP A 50 -5.08 -10.65 -17.77
C ASP A 50 -5.50 -12.12 -17.67
N ARG A 51 -6.73 -12.45 -18.08
CA ARG A 51 -7.21 -13.83 -18.14
C ARG A 51 -6.39 -14.71 -19.09
N PHE A 52 -6.02 -14.18 -20.26
CA PHE A 52 -5.22 -14.91 -21.24
C PHE A 52 -3.80 -15.18 -20.73
N VAL A 53 -3.15 -14.17 -20.15
CA VAL A 53 -1.82 -14.31 -19.55
C VAL A 53 -1.85 -15.34 -18.42
N GLY A 54 -2.84 -15.26 -17.52
CA GLY A 54 -2.99 -16.22 -16.42
C GLY A 54 -3.14 -17.66 -16.90
N ALA A 55 -4.03 -17.92 -17.85
CA ALA A 55 -4.25 -19.26 -18.39
C ALA A 55 -3.04 -19.78 -19.18
N GLY A 56 -2.45 -18.94 -20.04
CA GLY A 56 -1.28 -19.30 -20.85
C GLY A 56 -0.04 -19.57 -20.00
N PHE A 57 0.23 -18.71 -19.02
CA PHE A 57 1.33 -18.88 -18.06
C PHE A 57 1.17 -20.17 -17.25
N HIS A 58 -0.03 -20.42 -16.70
CA HIS A 58 -0.32 -21.61 -15.90
C HIS A 58 -0.08 -22.91 -16.70
N SER A 59 -0.59 -22.95 -17.94
CA SER A 59 -0.42 -24.10 -18.84
C SER A 59 1.04 -24.32 -19.26
N ASN A 60 1.76 -23.25 -19.56
CA ASN A 60 3.18 -23.33 -19.91
C ASN A 60 4.01 -23.86 -18.73
N LEU A 61 3.76 -23.34 -17.53
CA LEU A 61 4.52 -23.71 -16.34
C LEU A 61 4.28 -25.18 -15.93
N ILE A 62 3.03 -25.67 -15.94
CA ILE A 62 2.75 -27.08 -15.63
C ILE A 62 3.36 -28.02 -16.67
N THR A 63 3.32 -27.64 -17.95
CA THR A 63 3.92 -28.41 -19.04
C THR A 63 5.43 -28.47 -18.90
N TYR A 64 6.08 -27.35 -18.59
CA TYR A 64 7.53 -27.30 -18.36
C TYR A 64 7.97 -28.18 -17.19
N LEU A 65 7.28 -28.08 -16.05
CA LEU A 65 7.59 -28.87 -14.86
C LEU A 65 7.44 -30.38 -15.10
N THR A 66 6.43 -30.78 -15.87
CA THR A 66 6.14 -32.20 -16.11
C THR A 66 6.95 -32.79 -17.27
N GLN A 67 7.13 -32.06 -18.37
CA GLN A 67 7.76 -32.59 -19.59
C GLN A 67 9.27 -32.35 -19.63
N VAL A 68 9.74 -31.18 -19.22
CA VAL A 68 11.17 -30.84 -19.26
C VAL A 68 11.85 -31.27 -17.97
N LEU A 69 11.27 -30.86 -16.84
CA LEU A 69 11.86 -31.13 -15.52
C LEU A 69 11.49 -32.52 -14.98
N ASN A 70 10.63 -33.29 -15.68
CA ASN A 70 10.20 -34.65 -15.31
C ASN A 70 9.70 -34.77 -13.86
N VAL A 71 9.09 -33.70 -13.34
CA VAL A 71 8.51 -33.68 -12.00
C VAL A 71 7.15 -34.38 -12.04
N PRO A 72 6.82 -35.25 -11.06
CA PRO A 72 5.50 -35.87 -10.99
C PRO A 72 4.38 -34.83 -10.93
N LEU A 73 3.28 -35.05 -11.65
CA LEU A 73 2.16 -34.11 -11.76
C LEU A 73 1.68 -33.62 -10.38
N ILE A 74 1.58 -34.53 -9.40
CA ILE A 74 1.20 -34.18 -8.02
C ILE A 74 2.13 -33.12 -7.44
N LYS A 75 3.45 -33.27 -7.59
CA LYS A 75 4.42 -32.29 -7.08
C LYS A 75 4.40 -31.00 -7.89
N ALA A 76 4.27 -31.09 -9.22
CA ALA A 76 4.20 -29.93 -10.10
C ALA A 76 2.97 -29.04 -9.76
N SER A 77 1.80 -29.65 -9.54
CA SER A 77 0.59 -28.94 -9.12
C SER A 77 0.73 -28.29 -7.75
N ASN A 78 1.39 -28.93 -6.80
CA ASN A 78 1.67 -28.33 -5.49
C ASN A 78 2.58 -27.10 -5.62
N THR A 79 3.63 -27.19 -6.43
CA THR A 79 4.51 -26.04 -6.72
C THR A 79 3.73 -24.89 -7.38
N LEU A 80 2.82 -25.21 -8.30
CA LEU A 80 1.99 -24.22 -8.99
C LEU A 80 0.98 -23.56 -8.03
N ALA A 81 0.38 -24.33 -7.13
CA ALA A 81 -0.51 -23.81 -6.08
C ALA A 81 0.25 -22.90 -5.10
N ASN A 82 1.46 -23.30 -4.67
CA ASN A 82 2.32 -22.46 -3.84
C ASN A 82 2.68 -21.15 -4.55
N PHE A 83 3.05 -21.23 -5.84
CA PHE A 83 3.33 -20.04 -6.64
C PHE A 83 2.11 -19.12 -6.71
N SER A 84 0.92 -19.67 -6.99
CA SER A 84 -0.32 -18.90 -7.00
C SER A 84 -0.61 -18.26 -5.64
N GLY A 85 -0.40 -18.98 -4.54
CA GLY A 85 -0.51 -18.44 -3.18
C GLY A 85 0.43 -17.25 -2.95
N VAL A 86 1.70 -17.38 -3.36
CA VAL A 86 2.68 -16.29 -3.31
C VAL A 86 2.26 -15.12 -4.20
N SER A 87 1.80 -15.35 -5.42
CA SER A 87 1.34 -14.29 -6.33
C SER A 87 0.17 -13.50 -5.75
N ASN A 88 -0.74 -14.15 -5.01
CA ASN A 88 -1.84 -13.48 -4.32
C ASN A 88 -1.38 -12.77 -3.03
N PHE A 89 -0.33 -13.26 -2.37
CA PHE A 89 0.25 -12.65 -1.18
C PHE A 89 1.17 -11.46 -1.50
N THR A 90 1.79 -11.46 -2.69
CA THR A 90 2.65 -10.37 -3.17
C THR A 90 1.98 -9.00 -3.14
N PRO A 91 0.73 -8.80 -3.59
CA PRO A 91 0.01 -7.54 -3.41
C PRO A 91 -0.18 -7.15 -1.94
N LEU A 92 -0.37 -8.12 -1.03
CA LEU A 92 -0.52 -7.84 0.40
C LEU A 92 0.79 -7.35 1.01
N ILE A 93 1.91 -8.02 0.70
CA ILE A 93 3.24 -7.54 1.07
C ILE A 93 3.51 -6.19 0.39
N GLY A 94 3.15 -6.05 -0.88
CA GLY A 94 3.32 -4.83 -1.65
C GLY A 94 2.55 -3.65 -1.05
N ALA A 95 1.34 -3.89 -0.55
CA ALA A 95 0.55 -2.90 0.18
C ALA A 95 1.21 -2.56 1.52
N LEU A 96 1.60 -3.56 2.33
CA LEU A 96 2.34 -3.33 3.58
C LEU A 96 3.64 -2.55 3.37
N VAL A 97 4.36 -2.86 2.28
CA VAL A 97 5.59 -2.17 1.89
C VAL A 97 5.28 -0.78 1.38
N ALA A 98 4.22 -0.57 0.58
CA ALA A 98 3.79 0.76 0.15
C ALA A 98 3.37 1.64 1.34
N ASP A 99 2.63 1.07 2.30
CA ASP A 99 2.25 1.70 3.56
C ASP A 99 3.49 1.98 4.43
N SER A 100 4.49 1.09 4.41
CA SER A 100 5.79 1.32 5.06
C SER A 100 6.70 2.27 4.28
N PHE A 101 6.49 2.45 2.97
CA PHE A 101 7.18 3.39 2.06
C PHE A 101 6.55 4.79 2.08
N ALA A 102 5.39 4.97 2.73
CA ALA A 102 5.14 6.21 3.48
C ALA A 102 6.28 6.53 4.48
N GLY A 103 7.25 5.60 4.63
CA GLY A 103 8.63 5.71 5.10
C GLY A 103 9.57 6.74 4.47
N ARG A 104 9.05 7.82 3.87
CA ARG A 104 9.64 9.14 4.16
C ARG A 104 9.77 9.34 5.68
N PHE A 105 8.78 8.86 6.44
CA PHE A 105 8.80 8.80 7.90
C PHE A 105 10.01 8.06 8.48
N TRP A 106 10.27 6.83 8.05
CA TRP A 106 11.28 5.98 8.67
C TRP A 106 12.71 6.50 8.45
N THR A 107 12.98 7.06 7.27
CA THR A 107 14.28 7.69 6.95
C THR A 107 14.47 9.03 7.66
N ILE A 108 13.42 9.84 7.79
CA ILE A 108 13.47 11.08 8.58
C ILE A 108 13.69 10.77 10.07
N ILE A 109 13.08 9.72 10.60
CA ILE A 109 13.25 9.29 11.99
C ILE A 109 14.70 8.83 12.24
N VAL A 110 15.23 7.95 11.40
CA VAL A 110 16.61 7.45 11.54
C VAL A 110 17.62 8.60 11.41
N ALA A 111 17.43 9.52 10.45
CA ALA A 111 18.31 10.67 10.27
C ALA A 111 18.25 11.66 11.46
N SER A 112 17.07 11.89 12.05
CA SER A 112 16.89 12.81 13.19
C SER A 112 17.59 12.28 14.45
N ILE A 113 17.45 10.98 14.73
CA ILE A 113 18.10 10.35 15.89
C ILE A 113 19.63 10.44 15.78
N ILE A 114 20.17 10.18 14.59
CA ILE A 114 21.62 10.28 14.36
C ILE A 114 22.10 11.72 14.56
N TYR A 115 21.33 12.72 14.12
CA TYR A 115 21.69 14.13 14.25
C TYR A 115 21.76 14.59 15.72
N GLU A 116 20.76 14.30 16.54
CA GLU A 116 20.76 14.65 17.97
C GLU A 116 21.92 13.98 18.73
N MET A 117 22.18 12.71 18.44
CA MET A 117 23.27 11.95 19.05
C MET A 117 24.64 12.56 18.73
N VAL A 118 24.88 12.95 17.47
CA VAL A 118 26.14 13.58 17.05
C VAL A 118 26.32 14.99 17.66
N CYS A 119 25.24 15.76 17.75
CA CYS A 119 25.28 17.11 18.31
C CYS A 119 25.60 17.10 19.81
N LEU A 120 24.95 16.22 20.59
CA LEU A 120 25.22 16.07 22.03
C LEU A 120 26.65 15.63 22.32
N TYR A 121 27.16 14.67 21.53
CA TYR A 121 28.54 14.25 21.65
C TYR A 121 29.52 15.42 21.42
N SER A 122 29.25 16.25 20.42
CA SER A 122 30.10 17.42 20.09
C SER A 122 30.09 18.50 21.18
N LEU A 123 28.94 18.74 21.82
CA LEU A 123 28.82 19.67 22.95
C LEU A 123 29.48 19.14 24.23
N SER A 124 29.42 17.83 24.48
CA SER A 124 30.10 17.21 25.62
C SER A 124 31.62 17.41 25.55
N GLN A 125 32.21 17.24 24.37
CA GLN A 125 33.65 17.46 24.15
C GLN A 125 34.08 18.92 24.34
N THR A 126 33.17 19.87 24.07
CA THR A 126 33.45 21.31 24.22
C THR A 126 33.43 21.75 25.68
N ASN A 127 32.49 21.25 26.49
CA ASN A 127 32.39 21.62 27.91
C ASN A 127 33.58 21.11 28.74
N GLN A 128 34.16 19.95 28.39
CA GLN A 128 35.36 19.42 29.05
C GLN A 128 36.65 20.16 28.66
N SER A 129 36.66 20.88 27.54
CA SER A 129 37.79 21.72 27.13
C SER A 129 37.79 23.11 27.79
N ILE A 130 36.65 23.53 28.38
CA ILE A 130 36.46 24.85 29.01
C ILE A 130 36.62 24.79 30.54
N THR A 131 36.63 23.60 31.15
CA THR A 131 36.91 23.36 32.58
C THR A 131 38.33 22.85 32.77
#